data_AF-A0A2E5HMQ8-F1
#
_entry.id   AF-A0A2E5HMQ8-F1
#
_cell.length_a   1.000
_cell.length_b   1.000
_cell.length_c   1.000
_cell.angle_alpha   90.00
_cell.angle_beta   90.00
_cell.angle_gamma   90.00
#
_symmetry.space_group_name_H-M   'P 1'
#
loop_
_entity.id
_entity.type
_entity.pdbx_description
1 polymer ?
#
loop_
_entity_poly.entity_id
_entity_poly.type
_entity_poly.pdbx_seq_one_letter_code
_entity_poly.pdbx_strand_id
1 'polypeptide(L)'
;MTTASQTMQFDWRGLSCPEPILKIARVARDLKDSGGLLQILADDEAFPADLESWCRSAGASLRKLTRTSDHFVALIAPPVKIAPSTPRPSAQPFASAPAAAPELAATPELATTPGPLVARKPAAAGADSPAAAAGATSANTITLNLSGLDPDERSLRLEAFSHSGFNGVTLEISADAPTFSNELTAWCHTQGHSLLRLTQEAGVTRASVALSANAAASNLPVPMAQAQAHKRCTLLVLHNDLEALLAALMVANASASMGMRVTIFFSFWGLNLLRAQRRELLPGDEPPSLIQRLMAWMMPRGPHNQKLGRMNMGGVGTALMGSLMKQKSVMDLQQLMESALEQDVRFMVCTTSMSIMGITRGDLAYRDKLEYGGVAAFSQEASTSDVHLTF
;
A
#
# COMPACT_ATOMS: atom_id res chain seq x y z
N MET A 1 12.65 18.18 -37.63
CA MET A 1 13.91 18.27 -36.85
C MET A 1 13.60 17.76 -35.46
N THR A 2 14.04 16.53 -35.17
CA THR A 2 13.82 15.86 -33.88
C THR A 2 14.77 16.48 -32.87
N THR A 3 14.26 17.31 -31.96
CA THR A 3 15.04 17.90 -30.87
C THR A 3 15.59 16.75 -30.04
N ALA A 4 16.91 16.58 -30.00
CA ALA A 4 17.55 15.65 -29.10
C ALA A 4 17.22 16.08 -27.67
N SER A 5 16.41 15.28 -26.95
CA SER A 5 16.17 15.51 -25.52
C SER A 5 17.51 15.50 -24.80
N GLN A 6 17.95 16.67 -24.35
CA GLN A 6 19.17 16.82 -23.57
C GLN A 6 18.97 16.10 -22.23
N THR A 7 19.78 15.08 -21.98
CA THR A 7 19.81 14.37 -20.68
C THR A 7 20.84 15.03 -19.79
N MET A 8 20.41 15.55 -18.64
CA MET A 8 21.29 16.10 -17.60
C MET A 8 21.48 15.06 -16.51
N GLN A 9 22.73 14.75 -16.20
CA GLN A 9 23.08 13.75 -15.20
C GLN A 9 23.47 14.41 -13.86
N PHE A 10 22.98 13.83 -12.77
CA PHE A 10 23.28 14.25 -11.40
C PHE A 10 23.68 13.04 -10.55
N ASP A 11 24.83 13.13 -9.89
CA ASP A 11 25.29 12.12 -8.94
C ASP A 11 25.05 12.60 -7.50
N TRP A 12 24.08 11.96 -6.85
CA TRP A 12 23.62 12.27 -5.50
C TRP A 12 23.71 11.05 -4.58
N ARG A 13 24.64 10.14 -4.87
CA ARG A 13 25.05 9.10 -3.93
C ARG A 13 25.60 9.72 -2.64
N GLY A 14 25.45 9.00 -1.52
CA GLY A 14 25.78 9.46 -0.18
C GLY A 14 24.74 10.39 0.45
N LEU A 15 23.64 10.70 -0.23
CA LEU A 15 22.53 11.48 0.32
C LEU A 15 21.41 10.56 0.78
N SER A 16 20.93 10.75 2.01
CA SER A 16 19.76 10.03 2.53
C SER A 16 18.49 10.86 2.39
N CYS A 17 17.33 10.19 2.35
CA CYS A 17 16.03 10.83 2.41
C CYS A 17 15.97 11.88 3.55
N PRO A 18 15.48 13.11 3.26
CA PRO A 18 14.75 13.53 2.04
C PRO A 18 15.60 14.16 0.92
N GLU A 19 16.93 14.27 1.09
CA GLU A 19 17.79 15.14 0.26
C GLU A 19 17.71 14.86 -1.25
N PRO A 20 17.79 13.61 -1.76
CA PRO A 20 17.69 13.33 -3.19
C PRO A 20 16.42 13.90 -3.82
N ILE A 21 15.27 13.72 -3.15
CA ILE A 21 13.97 14.19 -3.66
C ILE A 21 13.88 15.72 -3.62
N LEU A 22 14.38 16.36 -2.56
CA LEU A 22 14.41 17.82 -2.47
C LEU A 22 15.27 18.43 -3.59
N LYS A 23 16.40 17.81 -3.92
CA LYS A 23 17.25 18.23 -5.04
C LYS A 23 16.58 18.00 -6.39
N ILE A 24 15.93 16.87 -6.62
CA ILE A 24 15.09 16.61 -7.82
C ILE A 24 14.04 17.72 -7.94
N ALA A 25 13.32 18.03 -6.87
CA ALA A 25 12.26 19.03 -6.88
C ALA A 25 12.76 20.45 -7.19
N ARG A 26 13.97 20.79 -6.74
CA ARG A 26 14.64 22.05 -7.07
C ARG A 26 15.03 22.08 -8.56
N VAL A 27 15.78 21.09 -9.04
CA VAL A 27 16.24 21.03 -10.42
C VAL A 27 15.07 20.98 -11.41
N ALA A 28 14.04 20.17 -11.14
CA ALA A 28 12.85 20.09 -11.98
C ALA A 28 12.08 21.42 -12.05
N ARG A 29 12.14 22.25 -11.00
CA ARG A 29 11.54 23.59 -10.99
C ARG A 29 12.30 24.58 -11.88
N ASP A 30 13.62 24.45 -11.92
CA ASP A 30 14.50 25.34 -12.70
C ASP A 30 14.46 24.98 -14.21
N LEU A 31 14.12 23.73 -14.55
CA LEU A 31 14.06 23.20 -15.92
C LEU A 31 12.69 23.26 -16.60
N LYS A 32 11.72 23.98 -16.00
CA LYS A 32 10.29 24.00 -16.38
C LYS A 32 9.98 24.21 -17.86
N ASP A 33 10.90 24.77 -18.64
CA ASP A 33 10.67 25.17 -20.05
C ASP A 33 11.57 24.43 -21.06
N SER A 34 12.51 23.61 -20.60
CA SER A 34 13.58 23.05 -21.45
C SER A 34 13.31 21.64 -22.02
N GLY A 35 12.28 20.92 -21.52
CA GLY A 35 11.93 19.57 -22.01
C GLY A 35 13.04 18.51 -21.87
N GLY A 36 14.06 18.78 -21.05
CA GLY A 36 15.21 17.91 -20.83
C GLY A 36 14.89 16.73 -19.90
N LEU A 37 15.65 15.64 -20.05
CA LEU A 37 15.57 14.48 -19.15
C LEU A 37 16.56 14.64 -18.00
N LEU A 38 16.18 14.16 -16.82
CA LEU A 38 17.02 14.12 -15.63
C LEU A 38 17.45 12.69 -15.37
N GLN A 39 18.76 12.43 -15.44
CA GLN A 39 19.35 11.18 -14.97
C GLN A 39 19.91 11.38 -13.57
N ILE A 40 19.40 10.63 -12.60
CA ILE A 40 19.78 10.73 -11.19
C ILE A 40 20.42 9.43 -10.73
N LEU A 41 21.58 9.53 -10.09
CA LEU A 41 22.22 8.43 -9.38
C LEU A 41 22.03 8.66 -7.87
N ALA A 42 21.47 7.69 -7.16
CA ALA A 42 21.25 7.76 -5.71
C ALA A 42 21.37 6.36 -5.09
N ASP A 43 21.91 6.25 -3.90
CA ASP A 43 22.15 4.99 -3.17
C ASP A 43 21.27 4.83 -1.91
N ASP A 44 20.38 5.79 -1.65
CA ASP A 44 19.37 5.65 -0.59
C ASP A 44 18.34 4.58 -0.95
N GLU A 45 18.13 3.62 -0.04
CA GLU A 45 17.16 2.54 -0.18
C GLU A 45 15.71 3.04 -0.26
N ALA A 46 15.39 4.22 0.28
CA ALA A 46 14.07 4.83 0.11
C ALA A 46 13.85 5.43 -1.29
N PHE A 47 14.93 5.69 -2.05
CA PHE A 47 14.88 6.47 -3.27
C PHE A 47 13.85 5.98 -4.30
N PRO A 48 13.70 4.67 -4.59
CA PRO A 48 12.66 4.18 -5.50
C PRO A 48 11.25 4.62 -5.12
N ALA A 49 10.81 4.28 -3.90
CA ALA A 49 9.46 4.55 -3.42
C ALA A 49 9.18 6.06 -3.29
N ASP A 50 10.19 6.79 -2.80
CA ASP A 50 10.14 8.25 -2.65
C ASP A 50 10.08 8.95 -4.01
N LEU A 51 10.87 8.50 -4.99
CA LEU A 51 10.89 9.06 -6.34
C LEU A 51 9.57 8.81 -7.07
N GLU A 52 9.04 7.59 -7.01
CA GLU A 52 7.74 7.25 -7.61
C GLU A 52 6.62 8.10 -7.02
N SER A 53 6.64 8.29 -5.70
CA SER A 53 5.67 9.10 -4.98
C SER A 53 5.81 10.58 -5.34
N TRP A 54 7.03 11.10 -5.41
CA TRP A 54 7.28 12.44 -5.89
C TRP A 54 6.81 12.64 -7.33
N CYS A 55 7.12 11.71 -8.25
CA CYS A 55 6.70 11.79 -9.65
C CYS A 55 5.17 11.89 -9.77
N ARG A 56 4.44 11.02 -9.05
CA ARG A 56 2.97 11.05 -8.98
C ARG A 56 2.44 12.39 -8.45
N SER A 57 3.04 12.91 -7.39
CA SER A 57 2.61 14.16 -6.76
C SER A 57 2.89 15.40 -7.61
N ALA A 58 4.04 15.41 -8.28
CA ALA A 58 4.54 16.56 -9.04
C ALA A 58 4.07 16.57 -10.50
N GLY A 59 3.42 15.49 -10.96
CA GLY A 59 3.09 15.30 -12.38
C GLY A 59 4.32 15.03 -13.26
N ALA A 60 5.43 14.59 -12.68
CA ALA A 60 6.62 14.18 -13.41
C ALA A 60 6.45 12.73 -13.92
N SER A 61 7.16 12.36 -14.98
CA SER A 61 7.14 10.98 -15.50
C SER A 61 8.46 10.27 -15.19
N LEU A 62 8.41 9.21 -14.40
CA LEU A 62 9.52 8.27 -14.25
C LEU A 62 9.61 7.42 -15.53
N ARG A 63 10.68 7.59 -16.32
CA ARG A 63 10.89 6.88 -17.58
C ARG A 63 11.61 5.55 -17.38
N LYS A 64 12.56 5.52 -16.46
CA LYS A 64 13.33 4.33 -16.13
C LYS A 64 13.82 4.42 -14.70
N LEU A 65 13.81 3.30 -13.99
CA LEU A 65 14.49 3.12 -12.73
C LEU A 65 15.19 1.76 -12.77
N THR A 66 16.49 1.74 -12.47
CA THR A 66 17.28 0.50 -12.51
C THR A 66 18.18 0.45 -11.29
N ARG A 67 18.23 -0.70 -10.64
CA ARG A 67 19.17 -0.97 -9.55
C ARG A 67 20.47 -1.53 -10.13
N THR A 68 21.58 -0.89 -9.80
CA THR A 68 22.95 -1.38 -9.99
C THR A 68 23.40 -2.08 -8.69
N SER A 69 24.62 -2.62 -8.63
CA SER A 69 25.15 -3.32 -7.45
C SER A 69 25.15 -2.47 -6.17
N ASP A 70 25.37 -1.17 -6.30
CA ASP A 70 25.63 -0.24 -5.19
C ASP A 70 24.70 1.00 -5.19
N HIS A 71 23.97 1.27 -6.26
CA HIS A 71 23.11 2.45 -6.35
C HIS A 71 21.96 2.27 -7.36
N PHE A 72 21.01 3.21 -7.37
CA PHE A 72 19.93 3.33 -8.32
C PHE A 72 20.26 4.38 -9.39
N VAL A 73 19.85 4.09 -10.62
CA VAL A 73 19.88 5.02 -11.74
C VAL A 73 18.44 5.28 -12.20
N ALA A 74 17.98 6.50 -12.04
CA ALA A 74 16.65 6.94 -12.47
C ALA A 74 16.73 7.89 -13.65
N LEU A 75 15.82 7.76 -14.61
CA LEU A 75 15.61 8.70 -15.70
C LEU A 75 14.21 9.29 -15.57
N ILE A 76 14.13 10.60 -15.38
CA ILE A 76 12.91 11.32 -15.06
C ILE A 76 12.68 12.39 -16.13
N ALA A 77 11.45 12.49 -16.62
CA ALA A 77 10.99 13.67 -17.35
C ALA A 77 10.30 14.62 -16.35
N PRO A 78 10.83 15.83 -16.14
CA PRO A 78 10.18 16.86 -15.33
C PRO A 78 8.74 17.12 -15.79
N PRO A 79 7.86 17.63 -14.92
CA PRO A 79 6.50 17.97 -15.30
C PRO A 79 6.53 19.05 -16.39
N VAL A 80 6.01 18.71 -17.57
CA VAL A 80 5.72 19.70 -18.61
C VAL A 80 4.45 20.42 -18.19
N LYS A 81 4.38 21.73 -18.39
CA LYS A 81 3.19 22.54 -18.08
C LYS A 81 2.00 22.01 -18.92
N ILE A 82 1.22 21.10 -18.35
CA ILE A 82 -0.14 20.83 -18.84
C ILE A 82 -1.03 21.86 -18.15
N ALA A 83 -1.85 22.57 -18.94
CA ALA A 83 -2.82 23.54 -18.43
C ALA A 83 -3.62 22.94 -17.27
N PRO A 84 -3.97 23.73 -16.24
CA PRO A 84 -4.54 23.18 -15.02
C PRO A 84 -5.83 22.42 -15.32
N SER A 85 -5.84 21.12 -15.04
CA SER A 85 -7.08 20.39 -14.84
C SER A 85 -7.78 20.96 -13.61
N THR A 86 -9.11 20.97 -13.67
CA THR A 86 -10.05 21.66 -12.77
C THR A 86 -9.70 21.52 -11.28
N PRO A 87 -9.96 22.58 -10.48
CA PRO A 87 -9.66 22.53 -9.05
C PRO A 87 -10.47 21.42 -8.39
N ARG A 88 -9.77 20.56 -7.63
CA ARG A 88 -10.35 19.64 -6.66
C ARG A 88 -11.24 20.47 -5.72
N PRO A 89 -12.47 20.03 -5.38
CA PRO A 89 -13.29 20.76 -4.42
C PRO A 89 -12.48 20.91 -3.13
N SER A 90 -12.30 22.15 -2.69
CA SER A 90 -11.63 22.50 -1.45
C SER A 90 -12.25 21.69 -0.32
N ALA A 91 -11.41 20.96 0.43
CA ALA A 91 -11.82 20.47 1.73
C ALA A 91 -12.35 21.67 2.51
N GLN A 92 -13.65 21.67 2.82
CA GLN A 92 -14.20 22.71 3.65
C GLN A 92 -13.48 22.64 5.00
N PRO A 93 -13.13 23.79 5.59
CA PRO A 93 -12.59 23.80 6.94
C PRO A 93 -13.59 23.10 7.85
N PHE A 94 -13.11 22.11 8.61
CA PHE A 94 -13.91 21.51 9.67
C PHE A 94 -14.48 22.64 10.54
N ALA A 95 -15.81 22.76 10.54
CA ALA A 95 -16.49 23.65 11.47
C ALA A 95 -16.03 23.28 12.88
N SER A 96 -15.51 24.27 13.59
CA SER A 96 -15.11 24.13 14.98
C SER A 96 -16.31 23.61 15.76
N ALA A 97 -16.17 22.43 16.38
CA ALA A 97 -17.20 21.91 17.26
C ALA A 97 -17.48 22.95 18.37
N PRO A 98 -18.74 23.30 18.65
CA PRO A 98 -19.05 24.21 19.75
C PRO A 98 -18.65 23.55 21.07
N ALA A 99 -17.82 24.25 21.83
CA ALA A 99 -17.48 23.91 23.20
C ALA A 99 -18.70 24.13 24.11
N ALA A 100 -19.44 23.07 24.38
CA ALA A 100 -20.37 23.00 25.51
C ALA A 100 -20.66 21.53 25.83
N ALA A 101 -20.08 21.03 26.91
CA ALA A 101 -20.47 19.76 27.51
C ALA A 101 -21.87 19.93 28.14
N PRO A 102 -22.85 19.06 27.83
CA PRO A 102 -24.04 18.97 28.65
C PRO A 102 -23.80 18.06 29.86
N GLU A 103 -24.34 18.53 30.96
CA GLU A 103 -24.30 18.06 32.34
C GLU A 103 -24.81 16.63 32.51
N LEU A 104 -24.18 15.89 33.43
CA LEU A 104 -24.48 14.50 33.76
C LEU A 104 -25.80 14.41 34.54
N ALA A 105 -26.84 13.79 33.97
CA ALA A 105 -28.09 13.50 34.68
C ALA A 105 -28.39 11.99 34.70
N ALA A 106 -28.32 11.44 35.91
CA ALA A 106 -28.97 10.26 36.49
C ALA A 106 -29.29 9.01 35.62
N THR A 107 -28.71 7.88 36.02
CA THR A 107 -29.09 6.50 35.71
C THR A 107 -30.54 6.14 36.06
N PRO A 108 -31.13 5.19 35.31
CA PRO A 108 -31.94 4.15 35.94
C PRO A 108 -31.46 2.73 35.60
N GLU A 109 -31.32 1.98 36.69
CA GLU A 109 -31.52 0.55 36.96
C GLU A 109 -31.57 -0.50 35.84
N LEU A 110 -30.84 -1.58 36.14
CA LEU A 110 -30.71 -2.84 35.42
C LEU A 110 -31.96 -3.72 35.63
N ALA A 111 -32.59 -4.21 34.55
CA ALA A 111 -33.60 -5.28 34.64
C ALA A 111 -33.20 -6.50 33.81
N THR A 112 -33.11 -7.62 34.50
CA THR A 112 -32.76 -8.98 34.08
C THR A 112 -33.92 -9.73 33.42
N THR A 113 -33.66 -10.41 32.29
CA THR A 113 -34.00 -11.83 31.93
C THR A 113 -34.25 -11.99 30.42
N PRO A 114 -33.72 -13.06 29.76
CA PRO A 114 -33.98 -13.34 28.35
C PRO A 114 -35.15 -14.31 28.14
N GLY A 115 -36.08 -13.97 27.23
CA GLY A 115 -37.14 -14.87 26.72
C GLY A 115 -36.74 -15.55 25.40
N PRO A 116 -37.38 -16.67 25.02
CA PRO A 116 -36.84 -17.62 24.04
C PRO A 116 -37.00 -17.19 22.58
N LEU A 117 -35.99 -17.54 21.78
CA LEU A 117 -35.93 -17.40 20.32
C LEU A 117 -36.84 -18.44 19.64
N VAL A 118 -37.82 -17.97 18.86
CA VAL A 118 -38.64 -18.82 17.98
C VAL A 118 -38.07 -18.78 16.56
N ALA A 119 -37.72 -19.96 16.05
CA ALA A 119 -37.22 -20.18 14.70
C ALA A 119 -38.31 -19.95 13.64
N ARG A 120 -37.97 -19.26 12.54
CA ARG A 120 -38.78 -19.20 11.32
C ARG A 120 -38.16 -20.06 10.22
N LYS A 121 -38.99 -20.98 9.71
CA LYS A 121 -38.77 -21.94 8.63
C LYS A 121 -38.68 -21.24 7.26
N PRO A 122 -37.83 -21.69 6.31
CA PRO A 122 -37.82 -21.15 4.95
C PRO A 122 -38.93 -21.78 4.10
N ALA A 123 -39.56 -20.95 3.27
CA ALA A 123 -40.52 -21.38 2.26
C ALA A 123 -39.79 -21.71 0.95
N ALA A 124 -40.15 -22.85 0.38
CA ALA A 124 -39.68 -23.32 -0.92
C ALA A 124 -40.39 -22.58 -2.07
N ALA A 125 -39.64 -22.32 -3.14
CA ALA A 125 -40.18 -21.98 -4.45
C ALA A 125 -39.61 -22.96 -5.47
N GLY A 126 -40.49 -23.65 -6.18
CA GLY A 126 -40.15 -24.38 -7.40
C GLY A 126 -40.62 -23.59 -8.63
N ALA A 127 -39.97 -23.82 -9.77
CA ALA A 127 -40.58 -23.87 -11.11
C ALA A 127 -39.52 -24.26 -12.15
N ASP A 128 -39.96 -25.08 -13.10
CA ASP A 128 -39.27 -25.69 -14.22
C ASP A 128 -38.85 -24.74 -15.38
N SER A 129 -37.73 -25.09 -16.02
CA SER A 129 -37.43 -25.11 -17.49
C SER A 129 -37.50 -23.83 -18.35
N PRO A 130 -36.94 -23.82 -19.59
CA PRO A 130 -35.77 -24.52 -20.16
C PRO A 130 -34.80 -23.57 -20.94
N ALA A 131 -33.79 -24.17 -21.55
CA ALA A 131 -32.77 -23.57 -22.40
C ALA A 131 -33.28 -22.71 -23.58
N ALA A 132 -32.50 -21.67 -23.92
CA ALA A 132 -32.45 -21.11 -25.27
C ALA A 132 -30.98 -20.74 -25.59
N ALA A 133 -30.39 -21.51 -26.49
CA ALA A 133 -29.21 -21.12 -27.24
C ALA A 133 -29.60 -19.99 -28.20
N ALA A 134 -28.79 -18.94 -28.24
CA ALA A 134 -28.73 -18.03 -29.38
C ALA A 134 -27.25 -17.74 -29.66
N GLY A 135 -26.73 -18.40 -30.68
CA GLY A 135 -25.45 -18.07 -31.27
C GLY A 135 -25.51 -16.70 -31.94
N ALA A 136 -24.45 -15.92 -31.76
CA ALA A 136 -24.07 -14.87 -32.67
C ALA A 136 -22.55 -14.99 -32.88
N THR A 137 -22.18 -15.52 -34.04
CA THR A 137 -20.83 -15.56 -34.56
C THR A 137 -20.31 -14.14 -34.73
N SER A 138 -19.15 -13.81 -34.15
CA SER A 138 -18.34 -12.68 -34.64
C SER A 138 -16.87 -13.14 -34.71
N ALA A 139 -16.29 -12.95 -35.88
CA ALA A 139 -15.18 -13.71 -36.44
C ALA A 139 -13.79 -13.32 -35.95
N ASN A 140 -13.61 -13.01 -34.65
CA ASN A 140 -12.35 -12.46 -34.16
C ASN A 140 -12.01 -12.89 -32.73
N THR A 141 -12.13 -14.18 -32.41
CA THR A 141 -11.75 -14.72 -31.08
C THR A 141 -10.49 -15.58 -31.18
N ILE A 142 -9.49 -15.30 -30.36
CA ILE A 142 -8.25 -16.09 -30.20
C ILE A 142 -8.27 -16.75 -28.82
N THR A 143 -7.94 -18.04 -28.74
CA THR A 143 -7.81 -18.75 -27.46
C THR A 143 -6.34 -18.85 -27.06
N LEU A 144 -6.02 -18.47 -25.82
CA LEU A 144 -4.69 -18.51 -25.24
C LEU A 144 -4.69 -19.35 -23.95
N ASN A 145 -4.07 -20.53 -24.02
CA ASN A 145 -3.85 -21.35 -22.85
C ASN A 145 -2.48 -21.07 -22.23
N LEU A 146 -2.49 -20.64 -20.98
CA LEU A 146 -1.35 -20.28 -20.15
C LEU A 146 -1.16 -21.25 -18.97
N SER A 147 -1.90 -22.36 -18.93
CA SER A 147 -1.75 -23.36 -17.88
C SER A 147 -0.40 -24.06 -17.93
N GLY A 148 0.19 -24.33 -16.77
CA GLY A 148 1.48 -25.00 -16.63
C GLY A 148 2.71 -24.12 -16.89
N LEU A 149 2.52 -22.80 -17.09
CA LEU A 149 3.59 -21.82 -17.28
C LEU A 149 3.88 -21.07 -15.98
N ASP A 150 5.14 -20.69 -15.76
CA ASP A 150 5.50 -19.82 -14.64
C ASP A 150 5.02 -18.36 -14.84
N PRO A 151 5.06 -17.48 -13.83
CA PRO A 151 4.59 -16.10 -13.96
C PRO A 151 5.27 -15.28 -15.08
N ASP A 152 6.58 -15.43 -15.27
CA ASP A 152 7.33 -14.64 -16.22
C ASP A 152 7.01 -15.06 -17.67
N GLU A 153 6.86 -16.37 -17.91
CA GLU A 153 6.42 -16.93 -19.20
C GLU A 153 5.00 -16.51 -19.56
N ARG A 154 4.09 -16.42 -18.58
CA ARG A 154 2.71 -15.96 -18.80
C ARG A 154 2.66 -14.49 -19.18
N SER A 155 3.39 -13.65 -18.46
CA SER A 155 3.53 -12.22 -18.78
C SER A 155 4.09 -12.02 -20.20
N LEU A 156 5.16 -12.74 -20.57
CA LEU A 156 5.74 -12.66 -21.92
C LEU A 156 4.74 -13.05 -23.02
N ARG A 157 3.92 -14.09 -22.80
CA ARG A 157 2.88 -14.50 -23.76
C ARG A 157 1.74 -13.50 -23.87
N LEU A 158 1.37 -12.82 -22.78
CA LEU A 158 0.40 -11.72 -22.81
C LEU A 158 0.95 -10.51 -23.57
N GLU A 159 2.22 -10.16 -23.37
CA GLU A 159 2.87 -9.04 -24.05
C GLU A 159 2.84 -9.18 -25.58
N ALA A 160 2.94 -10.39 -26.11
CA ALA A 160 2.83 -10.65 -27.56
C ALA A 160 1.51 -10.12 -28.18
N PHE A 161 0.43 -9.99 -27.38
CA PHE A 161 -0.87 -9.47 -27.80
C PHE A 161 -1.05 -7.97 -27.53
N SER A 162 -0.05 -7.30 -26.95
CA SER A 162 -0.10 -5.86 -26.62
C SER A 162 0.19 -4.96 -27.82
N HIS A 163 0.50 -5.54 -28.99
CA HIS A 163 0.77 -4.79 -30.21
C HIS A 163 -0.51 -4.48 -31.00
N SER A 164 -0.50 -3.36 -31.74
CA SER A 164 -1.63 -2.81 -32.50
C SER A 164 -2.17 -3.69 -33.65
N GLY A 165 -1.67 -4.92 -33.81
CA GLY A 165 -2.10 -5.88 -34.82
C GLY A 165 -3.35 -6.69 -34.44
N PHE A 166 -3.80 -6.61 -33.18
CA PHE A 166 -4.92 -7.42 -32.66
C PHE A 166 -6.16 -6.59 -32.29
N ASN A 167 -6.31 -5.38 -32.84
CA ASN A 167 -7.44 -4.53 -32.48
C ASN A 167 -8.78 -5.16 -32.88
N GLY A 168 -9.74 -5.15 -31.95
CA GLY A 168 -11.05 -5.76 -32.16
C GLY A 168 -11.01 -7.29 -32.14
N VAL A 169 -9.94 -7.90 -31.63
CA VAL A 169 -9.86 -9.33 -31.33
C VAL A 169 -10.25 -9.57 -29.87
N THR A 170 -11.05 -10.59 -29.63
CA THR A 170 -11.35 -11.10 -28.28
C THR A 170 -10.38 -12.23 -27.95
N LEU A 171 -9.63 -12.10 -26.86
CA LEU A 171 -8.71 -13.10 -26.36
C LEU A 171 -9.38 -13.89 -25.21
N GLU A 172 -9.61 -15.18 -25.43
CA GLU A 172 -10.09 -16.12 -24.41
C GLU A 172 -8.90 -16.80 -23.74
N ILE A 173 -8.64 -16.46 -22.49
CA ILE A 173 -7.44 -16.84 -21.73
C ILE A 173 -7.80 -17.87 -20.67
N SER A 174 -6.97 -18.89 -20.48
CA SER A 174 -7.06 -19.83 -19.36
C SER A 174 -5.71 -20.05 -18.70
N ALA A 175 -5.64 -19.97 -17.37
CA ALA A 175 -4.43 -20.28 -16.59
C ALA A 175 -4.80 -21.07 -15.33
N ASP A 176 -4.01 -22.08 -14.96
CA ASP A 176 -4.14 -22.87 -13.73
C ASP A 176 -3.51 -22.17 -12.51
N ALA A 177 -3.73 -20.86 -12.42
CA ALA A 177 -3.15 -20.00 -11.41
C ALA A 177 -4.24 -19.11 -10.78
N PRO A 178 -4.63 -19.37 -9.51
CA PRO A 178 -5.66 -18.61 -8.81
C PRO A 178 -5.38 -17.11 -8.69
N THR A 179 -4.11 -16.71 -8.60
CA THR A 179 -3.67 -15.33 -8.43
C THR A 179 -3.46 -14.59 -9.75
N PHE A 180 -3.59 -15.28 -10.89
CA PHE A 180 -3.41 -14.70 -12.23
C PHE A 180 -4.43 -13.62 -12.57
N SER A 181 -5.58 -13.62 -11.90
CA SER A 181 -6.62 -12.59 -12.06
C SER A 181 -6.08 -11.17 -11.85
N ASN A 182 -5.18 -10.98 -10.89
CA ASN A 182 -4.58 -9.67 -10.58
C ASN A 182 -3.61 -9.23 -11.68
N GLU A 183 -2.74 -10.14 -12.13
CA GLU A 183 -1.78 -9.92 -13.22
C GLU A 183 -2.51 -9.56 -14.52
N LEU A 184 -3.55 -10.33 -14.87
CA LEU A 184 -4.34 -10.11 -16.07
C LEU A 184 -5.10 -8.77 -16.02
N THR A 185 -5.65 -8.42 -14.86
CA THR A 185 -6.36 -7.14 -14.68
C THR A 185 -5.41 -5.96 -14.82
N ALA A 186 -4.21 -6.06 -14.23
CA ALA A 186 -3.18 -5.04 -14.35
C ALA A 186 -2.69 -4.88 -15.80
N TRP A 187 -2.51 -5.99 -16.51
CA TRP A 187 -2.15 -5.98 -17.93
C TRP A 187 -3.24 -5.31 -18.79
N CYS A 188 -4.51 -5.69 -18.62
CA CYS A 188 -5.62 -5.06 -19.34
C CYS A 188 -5.67 -3.55 -19.11
N HIS A 189 -5.50 -3.11 -17.86
CA HIS A 189 -5.49 -1.69 -17.51
C HIS A 189 -4.29 -0.96 -18.13
N THR A 190 -3.10 -1.56 -18.10
CA THR A 190 -1.87 -0.95 -18.61
C THR A 190 -1.92 -0.78 -20.13
N GLN A 191 -2.50 -1.76 -20.84
CA GLN A 191 -2.59 -1.77 -22.31
C GLN A 191 -3.90 -1.19 -22.86
N GLY A 192 -4.83 -0.78 -21.99
CA GLY A 192 -6.13 -0.23 -22.39
C GLY A 192 -7.06 -1.27 -23.02
N HIS A 193 -6.89 -2.55 -22.70
CA HIS A 193 -7.78 -3.63 -23.14
C HIS A 193 -9.02 -3.72 -22.24
N SER A 194 -10.12 -4.22 -22.79
CA SER A 194 -11.38 -4.35 -22.06
C SER A 194 -11.58 -5.79 -21.60
N LEU A 195 -11.51 -6.03 -20.30
CA LEU A 195 -11.85 -7.32 -19.70
C LEU A 195 -13.38 -7.52 -19.78
N LEU A 196 -13.82 -8.44 -20.65
CA LEU A 196 -15.23 -8.76 -20.87
C LEU A 196 -15.77 -9.74 -19.82
N ARG A 197 -14.95 -10.74 -19.45
CA ARG A 197 -15.32 -11.77 -18.47
C ARG A 197 -14.08 -12.22 -17.70
N LEU A 198 -14.25 -12.50 -16.42
CA LEU A 198 -13.25 -13.17 -15.59
C LEU A 198 -13.98 -14.12 -14.64
N THR A 199 -13.65 -15.41 -14.70
CA THR A 199 -14.19 -16.42 -13.81
C THR A 199 -13.08 -17.28 -13.25
N GLN A 200 -13.32 -17.82 -12.06
CA GLN A 200 -12.42 -18.74 -11.41
C GLN A 200 -13.20 -20.01 -11.08
N GLU A 201 -12.83 -21.12 -11.71
CA GLU A 201 -13.50 -22.42 -11.56
C GLU A 201 -12.44 -23.49 -11.32
N ALA A 202 -12.58 -24.25 -10.23
CA ALA A 202 -11.69 -25.39 -9.91
C ALA A 202 -10.19 -25.06 -9.96
N GLY A 203 -9.79 -23.86 -9.52
CA GLY A 203 -8.38 -23.42 -9.51
C GLY A 203 -7.86 -22.86 -10.85
N VAL A 204 -8.70 -22.84 -11.88
CA VAL A 204 -8.38 -22.28 -13.21
C VAL A 204 -9.04 -20.90 -13.35
N THR A 205 -8.23 -19.90 -13.64
CA THR A 205 -8.68 -18.56 -14.03
C THR A 205 -8.98 -18.56 -15.52
N ARG A 206 -10.23 -18.27 -15.90
CA ARG A 206 -10.63 -18.06 -17.29
C ARG A 206 -11.05 -16.61 -17.51
N ALA A 207 -10.65 -16.03 -18.61
CA ALA A 207 -10.97 -14.64 -18.92
C ALA A 207 -11.23 -14.41 -20.40
N SER A 208 -12.08 -13.43 -20.71
CA SER A 208 -12.34 -12.95 -22.07
C SER A 208 -11.95 -11.48 -22.12
N VAL A 209 -11.04 -11.11 -23.02
CA VAL A 209 -10.47 -9.75 -23.10
C VAL A 209 -10.60 -9.23 -24.53
N ALA A 210 -11.29 -8.10 -24.73
CA ALA A 210 -11.27 -7.40 -26.01
C ALA A 210 -10.03 -6.52 -26.13
N LEU A 211 -9.20 -6.81 -27.13
CA LEU A 211 -7.98 -6.08 -27.45
C LEU A 211 -8.32 -4.80 -28.24
N SER A 212 -7.70 -3.69 -27.87
CA SER A 212 -7.95 -2.36 -28.46
C SER A 212 -6.64 -1.64 -28.73
N ALA A 213 -6.59 -0.84 -29.81
CA ALA A 213 -5.49 0.07 -30.07
C ALA A 213 -5.61 1.29 -29.16
N ASN A 214 -4.58 1.55 -28.37
CA ASN A 214 -4.36 2.75 -27.55
C ASN A 214 -5.18 3.99 -27.97
N ALA A 215 -6.17 4.36 -27.15
CA ALA A 215 -6.11 5.51 -26.24
C ALA A 215 -7.51 5.96 -25.79
N ALA A 216 -7.61 6.31 -24.50
CA ALA A 216 -8.63 7.17 -23.90
C ALA A 216 -10.09 6.67 -23.89
N ALA A 217 -10.59 6.46 -22.67
CA ALA A 217 -12.00 6.48 -22.27
C ALA A 217 -12.97 5.62 -23.10
N SER A 218 -13.13 4.36 -22.72
CA SER A 218 -14.34 3.61 -23.05
C SER A 218 -15.27 3.60 -21.83
N ASN A 219 -16.17 4.60 -21.79
CA ASN A 219 -17.34 4.63 -20.92
C ASN A 219 -18.41 3.71 -21.52
N LEU A 220 -18.53 2.48 -21.02
CA LEU A 220 -19.76 1.67 -21.08
C LEU A 220 -19.92 0.96 -19.74
N PRO A 221 -21.14 0.92 -19.16
CA PRO A 221 -21.35 0.45 -17.80
C PRO A 221 -21.27 -1.08 -17.77
N VAL A 222 -20.09 -1.61 -17.44
CA VAL A 222 -20.03 -2.92 -16.78
C VAL A 222 -20.83 -2.77 -15.48
N PRO A 223 -21.68 -3.74 -15.07
CA PRO A 223 -22.24 -3.72 -13.73
C PRO A 223 -21.07 -3.79 -12.76
N MET A 224 -20.61 -2.60 -12.35
CA MET A 224 -19.70 -2.41 -11.26
C MET A 224 -20.39 -3.09 -10.07
N ALA A 225 -19.91 -4.27 -9.69
CA ALA A 225 -19.67 -4.45 -8.27
C ALA A 225 -18.87 -3.20 -7.89
N GLN A 226 -19.54 -2.25 -7.24
CA GLN A 226 -18.99 -0.94 -6.94
C GLN A 226 -17.62 -1.20 -6.34
N ALA A 227 -16.56 -0.88 -7.08
CA ALA A 227 -15.26 -0.65 -6.47
C ALA A 227 -15.46 0.62 -5.65
N GLN A 228 -16.07 0.47 -4.48
CA GLN A 228 -16.18 1.52 -3.50
C GLN A 228 -14.75 1.96 -3.30
N ALA A 229 -14.46 3.22 -3.63
CA ALA A 229 -13.18 3.82 -3.31
C ALA A 229 -13.04 3.73 -1.79
N HIS A 230 -12.30 2.71 -1.34
CA HIS A 230 -12.08 2.47 0.08
C HIS A 230 -11.44 3.72 0.64
N LYS A 231 -12.07 4.32 1.66
CA LYS A 231 -11.46 5.43 2.39
C LYS A 231 -10.07 5.00 2.85
N ARG A 232 -9.12 5.90 2.78
CA ARG A 232 -7.74 5.66 3.23
C ARG A 232 -7.55 6.19 4.63
N CYS A 233 -6.78 5.44 5.42
CA CYS A 233 -6.35 5.83 6.75
C CYS A 233 -4.82 5.70 6.82
N THR A 234 -4.14 6.75 7.24
CA THR A 234 -2.68 6.70 7.42
C THR A 234 -2.30 7.05 8.84
N LEU A 235 -1.46 6.22 9.44
CA LEU A 235 -0.98 6.40 10.80
C LEU A 235 0.53 6.64 10.79
N LEU A 236 0.99 7.73 11.40
CA LEU A 236 2.40 7.97 11.66
C LEU A 236 2.72 7.54 13.09
N VAL A 237 3.55 6.50 13.27
CA VAL A 237 3.93 6.00 14.60
C VAL A 237 5.36 6.42 14.89
N LEU A 238 5.52 7.37 15.81
CA LEU A 238 6.80 7.95 16.23
C LEU A 238 7.25 7.41 17.59
N HIS A 239 6.30 7.18 18.50
CA HIS A 239 6.56 6.76 19.87
C HIS A 239 6.57 5.23 19.99
N ASN A 240 7.23 4.73 21.02
CA ASN A 240 7.27 3.30 21.35
C ASN A 240 6.71 3.00 22.75
N ASP A 241 5.98 3.96 23.33
CA ASP A 241 5.25 3.76 24.57
C ASP A 241 4.11 2.75 24.34
N LEU A 242 3.94 1.82 25.27
CA LEU A 242 2.97 0.74 25.17
C LEU A 242 1.55 1.27 24.89
N GLU A 243 1.12 2.33 25.57
CA GLU A 243 -0.20 2.94 25.37
C GLU A 243 -0.37 3.59 23.99
N ALA A 244 0.67 4.23 23.45
CA ALA A 244 0.63 4.86 22.13
C ALA A 244 0.57 3.81 21.02
N LEU A 245 1.37 2.75 21.15
CA LEU A 245 1.38 1.63 20.20
C LEU A 245 0.07 0.84 20.23
N LEU A 246 -0.51 0.61 21.42
CA LEU A 246 -1.82 -0.03 21.55
C LEU A 246 -2.89 0.83 20.87
N ALA A 247 -2.90 2.14 21.11
CA ALA A 247 -3.85 3.05 20.48
C ALA A 247 -3.70 3.05 18.94
N ALA A 248 -2.47 3.13 18.42
CA ALA A 248 -2.20 3.09 17.00
C ALA A 248 -2.73 1.81 16.33
N LEU A 249 -2.43 0.65 16.90
CA LEU A 249 -2.84 -0.63 16.31
C LEU A 249 -4.34 -0.90 16.50
N MET A 250 -4.95 -0.48 17.61
CA MET A 250 -6.40 -0.57 17.78
C MET A 250 -7.14 0.28 16.75
N VAL A 251 -6.66 1.50 16.50
CA VAL A 251 -7.23 2.39 15.47
C VAL A 251 -7.00 1.81 14.07
N ALA A 252 -5.84 1.21 13.81
CA ALA A 252 -5.55 0.56 12.54
C ALA A 252 -6.52 -0.60 12.26
N ASN A 253 -6.67 -1.53 13.21
CA ASN A 253 -7.56 -2.67 13.10
C ASN A 253 -9.04 -2.23 12.98
N ALA A 254 -9.46 -1.25 13.78
CA ALA A 254 -10.81 -0.69 13.68
C ALA A 254 -11.06 -0.07 12.29
N SER A 255 -10.12 0.73 11.79
CA SER A 255 -10.21 1.34 10.45
C SER A 255 -10.25 0.28 9.35
N ALA A 256 -9.40 -0.74 9.43
CA ALA A 256 -9.36 -1.83 8.47
C ALA A 256 -10.67 -2.64 8.46
N SER A 257 -11.22 -2.95 9.64
CA SER A 257 -12.52 -3.64 9.75
C SER A 257 -13.71 -2.83 9.19
N MET A 258 -13.58 -1.49 9.12
CA MET A 258 -14.53 -0.60 8.46
C MET A 258 -14.32 -0.51 6.94
N GLY A 259 -13.46 -1.36 6.38
CA GLY A 259 -13.13 -1.39 4.96
C GLY A 259 -12.22 -0.26 4.50
N MET A 260 -11.50 0.41 5.41
CA MET A 260 -10.51 1.41 5.03
C MET A 260 -9.21 0.74 4.59
N ARG A 261 -8.54 1.33 3.59
CA ARG A 261 -7.15 0.97 3.28
C ARG A 261 -6.23 1.66 4.27
N VAL A 262 -5.61 0.88 5.16
CA VAL A 262 -4.78 1.40 6.24
C VAL A 262 -3.31 1.25 5.91
N THR A 263 -2.54 2.33 6.08
CA THR A 263 -1.07 2.30 6.04
C THR A 263 -0.52 2.86 7.34
N ILE A 264 0.34 2.10 8.01
CA ILE A 264 1.06 2.53 9.21
C ILE A 264 2.51 2.78 8.83
N PHE A 265 2.99 4.00 9.01
CA PHE A 265 4.38 4.36 8.81
C PHE A 265 5.12 4.40 10.15
N PHE A 266 6.04 3.46 10.33
CA PHE A 266 6.88 3.35 11.51
C PHE A 266 8.16 4.15 11.31
N SER A 267 8.34 5.18 12.14
CA SER A 267 9.48 6.08 12.11
C SER A 267 10.02 6.30 13.52
N PHE A 268 11.29 6.68 13.63
CA PHE A 268 11.99 6.85 14.91
C PHE A 268 11.75 5.66 15.87
N TRP A 269 11.29 5.93 17.10
CA TRP A 269 11.18 4.94 18.14
C TRP A 269 10.10 3.90 17.83
N GLY A 270 9.04 4.28 17.11
CA GLY A 270 7.97 3.38 16.67
C GLY A 270 8.48 2.16 15.91
N LEU A 271 9.61 2.30 15.20
CA LEU A 271 10.29 1.19 14.51
C LEU A 271 10.67 0.04 15.44
N ASN A 272 10.91 0.33 16.74
CA ASN A 272 11.29 -0.69 17.71
C ASN A 272 10.21 -1.76 17.93
N LEU A 273 8.95 -1.46 17.63
CA LEU A 273 7.86 -2.41 17.66
C LEU A 273 8.05 -3.53 16.62
N LEU A 274 8.64 -3.22 15.46
CA LEU A 274 8.85 -4.16 14.37
C LEU A 274 10.11 -5.02 14.53
N ARG A 275 10.91 -4.81 15.59
CA ARG A 275 12.19 -5.51 15.73
C ARG A 275 11.99 -6.96 16.11
N ALA A 276 12.66 -7.86 15.38
CA ALA A 276 12.71 -9.27 15.68
C ALA A 276 13.51 -9.53 16.98
N GLN A 277 13.18 -10.63 17.66
CA GLN A 277 13.92 -11.06 18.86
C GLN A 277 15.36 -11.48 18.52
N ARG A 278 15.55 -12.07 17.34
CA ARG A 278 16.87 -12.49 16.84
C ARG A 278 17.11 -11.87 15.48
N ARG A 279 18.27 -11.26 15.30
CA ARG A 279 18.74 -10.78 14.00
C ARG A 279 19.03 -11.94 13.07
N GLU A 280 18.56 -11.83 11.85
CA GLU A 280 18.95 -12.67 10.72
C GLU A 280 20.01 -11.93 9.89
N LEU A 281 21.05 -12.62 9.44
CA LEU A 281 22.07 -12.01 8.58
C LEU A 281 21.59 -12.15 7.13
N LEU A 282 21.17 -11.05 6.54
CA LEU A 282 20.74 -11.02 5.14
C LEU A 282 21.88 -10.56 4.21
N PRO A 283 21.96 -11.08 2.97
CA PRO A 283 22.88 -10.58 1.97
C PRO A 283 22.63 -9.08 1.70
N GLY A 284 23.70 -8.28 1.70
CA GLY A 284 23.62 -6.83 1.45
C GLY A 284 23.33 -5.97 2.69
N ASP A 285 23.12 -6.57 3.87
CA ASP A 285 23.07 -5.80 5.12
C ASP A 285 24.46 -5.26 5.46
N GLU A 286 24.65 -3.94 5.34
CA GLU A 286 25.85 -3.31 5.86
C GLU A 286 25.91 -3.47 7.39
N PRO A 287 27.06 -3.89 7.95
CA PRO A 287 27.17 -4.06 9.38
C PRO A 287 27.08 -2.70 10.08
N PRO A 288 26.19 -2.54 11.08
CA PRO A 288 26.12 -1.30 11.84
C PRO A 288 27.45 -1.03 12.56
N SER A 289 27.81 0.25 12.64
CA SER A 289 28.96 0.75 13.41
C SER A 289 28.87 0.38 14.89
N LEU A 290 29.98 0.51 15.62
CA LEU A 290 30.03 0.18 17.07
C LEU A 290 28.99 0.97 17.88
N ILE A 291 28.81 2.25 17.58
CA ILE A 291 27.84 3.12 18.27
C ILE A 291 26.41 2.70 17.91
N GLN A 292 26.13 2.43 16.63
CA GLN A 292 24.84 1.92 16.18
C GLN A 292 24.47 0.58 16.83
N ARG A 293 25.43 -0.34 16.95
CA ARG A 293 25.23 -1.62 17.66
C ARG A 293 24.88 -1.41 19.14
N LEU A 294 25.54 -0.46 19.81
CA LEU A 294 25.25 -0.10 21.19
C LEU A 294 23.85 0.51 21.33
N MET A 295 23.49 1.45 20.45
CA MET A 295 22.14 2.04 20.44
C MET A 295 21.07 0.97 20.20
N ALA A 296 21.23 0.13 19.17
CA ALA A 296 20.33 -0.97 18.87
C ALA A 296 20.19 -1.92 20.07
N TRP A 297 21.26 -2.20 20.81
CA TRP A 297 21.19 -3.03 22.01
C TRP A 297 20.38 -2.38 23.15
N MET A 298 20.50 -1.07 23.34
CA MET A 298 19.80 -0.32 24.40
C MET A 298 18.29 -0.15 24.12
N MET A 299 17.89 -0.09 22.85
CA MET A 299 16.49 0.10 22.46
C MET A 299 15.65 -1.19 22.64
N PRO A 300 14.35 -1.07 23.00
CA PRO A 300 13.47 -2.23 23.14
C PRO A 300 13.26 -2.97 21.82
N ARG A 301 12.96 -4.27 21.91
CA ARG A 301 12.85 -5.17 20.74
C ARG A 301 11.47 -5.82 20.68
N GLY A 302 10.68 -5.47 19.69
CA GLY A 302 9.44 -6.17 19.37
C GLY A 302 8.27 -5.83 20.31
N PRO A 303 7.08 -6.42 20.09
CA PRO A 303 5.85 -6.08 20.81
C PRO A 303 5.89 -6.39 22.31
N HIS A 304 6.66 -7.37 22.76
CA HIS A 304 6.67 -7.79 24.17
C HIS A 304 7.51 -6.90 25.10
N ASN A 305 8.43 -6.11 24.55
CA ASN A 305 9.42 -5.37 25.33
C ASN A 305 9.10 -3.87 25.44
N GLN A 306 7.90 -3.46 25.03
CA GLN A 306 7.46 -2.07 25.10
C GLN A 306 7.00 -1.72 26.52
N LYS A 307 7.32 -0.51 26.97
CA LYS A 307 7.06 -0.04 28.33
C LYS A 307 6.03 1.07 28.30
N LEU A 308 5.33 1.29 29.41
CA LEU A 308 4.43 2.44 29.51
C LEU A 308 5.23 3.75 29.44
N GLY A 309 4.71 4.74 28.72
CA GLY A 309 5.28 6.08 28.66
C GLY A 309 5.07 6.85 29.95
N ARG A 310 3.95 6.60 30.64
CA ARG A 310 3.65 7.18 31.96
C ARG A 310 3.37 6.11 33.02
N MET A 311 3.73 6.40 34.26
CA MET A 311 3.50 5.52 35.43
C MET A 311 4.15 4.13 35.32
N ASN A 312 5.23 3.97 34.54
CA ASN A 312 5.93 2.68 34.42
C ASN A 312 6.47 2.14 35.75
N MET A 313 6.90 3.01 36.69
CA MET A 313 7.38 2.64 38.04
C MET A 313 8.39 1.48 38.01
N GLY A 314 9.39 1.54 37.12
CA GLY A 314 10.39 0.48 36.96
C GLY A 314 9.87 -0.83 36.35
N GLY A 315 8.71 -0.83 35.71
CA GLY A 315 8.06 -2.00 35.10
C GLY A 315 6.79 -2.45 35.82
N VAL A 316 6.57 -2.00 37.06
CA VAL A 316 5.36 -2.35 37.84
C VAL A 316 4.08 -1.89 37.16
N GLY A 317 4.09 -0.66 36.61
CA GLY A 317 2.93 -0.14 35.89
C GLY A 317 2.60 -0.95 34.64
N THR A 318 3.63 -1.33 33.86
CA THR A 318 3.45 -2.15 32.66
C THR A 318 2.88 -3.53 33.00
N ALA A 319 3.37 -4.16 34.07
CA ALA A 319 2.85 -5.45 34.53
C ALA A 319 1.39 -5.35 34.99
N LEU A 320 1.04 -4.29 35.75
CA LEU A 320 -0.33 -4.04 36.19
C LEU A 320 -1.27 -3.82 35.01
N MET A 321 -0.87 -2.98 34.05
CA MET A 321 -1.64 -2.72 32.82
C MET A 321 -1.85 -4.01 32.03
N GLY A 322 -0.79 -4.80 31.82
CA GLY A 322 -0.88 -6.09 31.13
C GLY A 322 -1.84 -7.06 31.82
N SER A 323 -1.83 -7.11 33.15
CA SER A 323 -2.78 -7.94 33.90
C SER A 323 -4.23 -7.48 33.74
N LEU A 324 -4.47 -6.16 33.75
CA LEU A 324 -5.81 -5.59 33.56
C LEU A 324 -6.32 -5.85 32.14
N MET A 325 -5.47 -5.66 31.13
CA MET A 325 -5.78 -5.96 29.72
C MET A 325 -6.19 -7.42 29.55
N LYS A 326 -5.43 -8.35 30.14
CA LYS A 326 -5.75 -9.79 30.09
C LYS A 326 -7.09 -10.10 30.76
N GLN A 327 -7.39 -9.48 31.90
CA GLN A 327 -8.68 -9.65 32.59
C GLN A 327 -9.85 -9.13 31.75
N LYS A 328 -9.64 -8.08 30.97
CA LYS A 328 -10.64 -7.46 30.10
C LYS A 328 -10.64 -8.04 28.67
N SER A 329 -9.88 -9.09 28.42
CA SER A 329 -9.74 -9.72 27.10
C SER A 329 -9.36 -8.75 25.99
N VAL A 330 -8.53 -7.76 26.32
CA VAL A 330 -7.97 -6.82 25.34
C VAL A 330 -6.80 -7.49 24.65
N MET A 331 -6.77 -7.43 23.31
CA MET A 331 -5.64 -7.94 22.53
C MET A 331 -4.34 -7.22 22.89
N ASP A 332 -3.25 -7.98 22.97
CA ASP A 332 -1.92 -7.40 23.15
C ASP A 332 -1.34 -6.86 21.83
N LEU A 333 -0.16 -6.22 21.90
CA LEU A 333 0.51 -5.63 20.73
C LEU A 333 0.80 -6.67 19.64
N GLN A 334 1.21 -7.89 20.01
CA GLN A 334 1.53 -8.92 19.01
C GLN A 334 0.27 -9.35 18.28
N GLN A 335 -0.80 -9.65 19.02
CA GLN A 335 -2.09 -10.05 18.46
C GLN A 335 -2.67 -8.95 17.55
N LEU A 336 -2.56 -7.69 17.96
CA LEU A 336 -3.00 -6.55 17.16
C LEU A 336 -2.18 -6.37 15.88
N MET A 337 -0.87 -6.62 15.92
CA MET A 337 -0.03 -6.60 14.72
C MET A 337 -0.38 -7.72 13.75
N GLU A 338 -0.54 -8.94 14.25
CA GLU A 338 -0.92 -10.11 13.45
C GLU A 338 -2.28 -9.90 12.81
N SER A 339 -3.28 -9.45 13.58
CA SER A 339 -4.62 -9.13 13.08
C SER A 339 -4.62 -8.00 12.05
N ALA A 340 -3.75 -6.98 12.21
CA ALA A 340 -3.61 -5.92 11.22
C ALA A 340 -3.05 -6.46 9.90
N LEU A 341 -2.01 -7.29 9.95
CA LEU A 341 -1.41 -7.90 8.76
C LEU A 341 -2.39 -8.86 8.06
N GLU A 342 -3.24 -9.58 8.81
CA GLU A 342 -4.30 -10.43 8.24
C GLU A 342 -5.40 -9.62 7.53
N GLN A 343 -5.59 -8.36 7.91
CA GLN A 343 -6.52 -7.43 7.28
C GLN A 343 -5.87 -6.58 6.18
N ASP A 344 -4.72 -7.01 5.65
CA ASP A 344 -3.95 -6.31 4.62
C ASP A 344 -3.56 -4.86 5.00
N VAL A 345 -3.39 -4.59 6.30
CA VAL A 345 -2.83 -3.30 6.75
C VAL A 345 -1.37 -3.23 6.32
N ARG A 346 -1.03 -2.18 5.58
CA ARG A 346 0.33 -1.97 5.07
C ARG A 346 1.23 -1.39 6.15
N PHE A 347 2.30 -2.11 6.48
CA PHE A 347 3.34 -1.61 7.39
C PHE A 347 4.51 -1.06 6.58
N MET A 348 4.69 0.26 6.61
CA MET A 348 5.76 0.96 5.92
C MET A 348 6.84 1.39 6.93
N VAL A 349 8.09 1.13 6.59
CA VAL A 349 9.25 1.36 7.45
C VAL A 349 10.07 2.54 6.91
N CYS A 350 10.37 3.49 7.79
CA CYS A 350 11.27 4.59 7.49
C CYS A 350 12.73 4.11 7.38
N THR A 351 13.28 4.07 6.17
CA THR A 351 14.67 3.66 5.93
C THR A 351 15.70 4.61 6.54
N THR A 352 15.42 5.93 6.58
CA THR A 352 16.29 6.89 7.27
C THR A 352 16.37 6.60 8.77
N SER A 353 15.24 6.25 9.39
CA SER A 353 15.22 5.84 10.80
C SER A 353 16.02 4.56 11.02
N MET A 354 15.88 3.57 10.13
CA MET A 354 16.69 2.34 10.17
C MET A 354 18.19 2.65 10.13
N SER A 355 18.62 3.49 9.19
CA SER A 355 20.03 3.88 9.03
C SER A 355 20.59 4.58 10.27
N ILE A 356 19.88 5.60 10.77
CA ILE A 356 20.29 6.35 11.98
C ILE A 356 20.39 5.43 13.19
N MET A 357 19.42 4.52 13.36
CA MET A 357 19.34 3.62 14.52
C MET A 357 20.18 2.35 14.36
N GLY A 358 20.80 2.13 13.20
CA GLY A 358 21.59 0.94 12.93
C GLY A 358 20.78 -0.35 12.90
N ILE A 359 19.53 -0.27 12.45
CA ILE A 359 18.61 -1.40 12.32
C ILE A 359 18.64 -1.85 10.86
N THR A 360 18.99 -3.11 10.58
CA THR A 360 18.98 -3.65 9.21
C THR A 360 17.67 -4.37 8.90
N ARG A 361 17.43 -4.77 7.65
CA ARG A 361 16.21 -5.52 7.28
C ARG A 361 16.15 -6.86 8.04
N GLY A 362 17.31 -7.48 8.29
CA GLY A 362 17.43 -8.69 9.10
C GLY A 362 17.12 -8.51 10.59
N ASP A 363 17.05 -7.27 11.09
CA ASP A 363 16.62 -6.96 12.46
C ASP A 363 15.09 -6.84 12.59
N LEU A 364 14.33 -6.87 11.48
CA LEU A 364 12.88 -6.66 11.49
C LEU A 364 12.11 -7.98 11.39
N ALA A 365 11.07 -8.10 12.21
CA ALA A 365 10.05 -9.11 12.09
C ALA A 365 9.15 -8.82 10.87
N TYR A 366 8.51 -9.85 10.31
CA TYR A 366 7.61 -9.73 9.17
C TYR A 366 8.22 -9.08 7.92
N ARG A 367 9.55 -9.04 7.80
CA ARG A 367 10.33 -8.36 6.74
C ARG A 367 9.83 -8.57 5.30
N ASP A 368 9.24 -9.72 5.00
CA ASP A 368 8.71 -10.08 3.68
C ASP A 368 7.35 -9.41 3.39
N LYS A 369 6.69 -8.90 4.43
CA LYS A 369 5.42 -8.16 4.40
C LYS A 369 5.59 -6.66 4.69
N LEU A 370 6.82 -6.19 4.89
CA LEU A 370 7.11 -4.79 5.16
C LEU A 370 7.42 -4.04 3.87
N GLU A 371 6.89 -2.83 3.77
CA GLU A 371 7.28 -1.87 2.75
C GLU A 371 8.36 -0.94 3.31
N TYR A 372 9.26 -0.48 2.44
CA TYR A 372 10.36 0.40 2.83
C TYR A 372 10.25 1.69 2.03
N GLY A 373 10.30 2.82 2.72
CA GLY A 373 10.13 4.12 2.11
C GLY A 373 10.67 5.25 2.97
N GLY A 374 10.82 6.41 2.36
CA GLY A 374 11.21 7.62 3.02
C GLY A 374 10.02 8.53 3.30
N VAL A 375 10.34 9.76 3.71
CA VAL A 375 9.32 10.75 4.04
C VAL A 375 8.53 11.19 2.81
N ALA A 376 9.07 11.11 1.58
CA ALA A 376 8.32 11.51 0.39
C ALA A 376 7.24 10.48 0.02
N ALA A 377 7.55 9.18 0.14
CA ALA A 377 6.56 8.10 0.00
C ALA A 377 5.43 8.24 1.02
N PHE A 378 5.80 8.42 2.30
CA PHE A 378 4.81 8.62 3.35
C PHE A 378 3.98 9.90 3.13
N SER A 379 4.61 11.02 2.77
CA SER A 379 3.92 12.29 2.54
C SER A 379 2.91 12.19 1.40
N GLN A 380 3.17 11.37 0.38
CA GLN A 380 2.22 11.16 -0.71
C GLN A 380 1.06 10.25 -0.31
N GLU A 381 1.31 9.20 0.48
CA GLU A 381 0.23 8.39 1.05
C GLU A 381 -0.67 9.29 1.94
N ALA A 382 -0.04 10.11 2.78
CA ALA A 382 -0.72 11.08 3.64
C ALA A 382 -1.34 12.28 2.87
N SER A 383 -0.94 12.62 1.65
CA SER A 383 -1.61 13.70 0.90
C SER A 383 -2.93 13.23 0.27
N THR A 384 -3.09 11.92 0.15
CA THR A 384 -4.23 11.29 -0.53
C THR A 384 -5.18 10.58 0.42
N SER A 385 -4.80 10.37 1.68
CA SER A 385 -5.67 9.70 2.65
C SER A 385 -6.82 10.56 3.18
N ASP A 386 -7.87 9.91 3.69
CA ASP A 386 -9.07 10.59 4.22
C ASP A 386 -8.94 10.86 5.72
N VAL A 387 -8.15 10.03 6.41
CA VAL A 387 -7.87 10.13 7.84
C VAL A 387 -6.36 10.07 8.06
N HIS A 388 -5.85 10.99 8.89
CA HIS A 388 -4.43 11.06 9.27
C HIS A 388 -4.32 11.23 10.77
N LEU A 389 -3.60 10.32 11.42
CA LEU A 389 -3.35 10.38 12.86
C LEU A 389 -1.87 10.13 13.13
N THR A 390 -1.37 10.72 14.21
CA THR A 390 0.01 10.54 14.67
C THR A 390 0.00 9.98 16.08
N PHE A 391 0.83 8.97 16.33
CA PHE A 391 0.91 8.23 17.56
C PHE A 391 2.31 8.22 18.15
#